data_AF-A0AA36HZF8-F1
#
_entry.id   AF-A0AA36HZF8-F1
#
_cell.length_a   1.000
_cell.length_b   1.000
_cell.length_c   1.000
_cell.angle_alpha   90.00
_cell.angle_beta   90.00
_cell.angle_gamma   90.00
#
_symmetry.space_group_name_H-M   'P 1'
#
loop_
_entity.id
_entity.type
_entity.pdbx_description
1 polymer ?
#
loop_
_entity_poly.entity_id
_entity_poly.type
_entity_poly.pdbx_seq_one_letter_code
_entity_poly.pdbx_strand_id
1 'polypeptide(L)'
;MGSEATACPWDQPGADRMIGSESGSAGDVFVVINLLPQEVEVFAEYHQDFIATLEVVSAYRHSYDGLAKVWPKALYRQVVLLGNRLYLHLFLQHLPLAQDWLHAIVQLYLDEPCPEQFSARMMRMKQFLREGVQNLETRYQLARQLGQGFSDIAIETASLVYMT
;
A
#
# COMPACT_ATOMS: atom_id res chain seq x y z
N MET A 1 56.03 27.83 38.57
CA MET A 1 55.98 27.03 37.32
C MET A 1 54.71 26.22 37.39
N GLY A 2 53.70 26.64 36.63
CA GLY A 2 52.35 26.08 36.68
C GLY A 2 52.25 24.79 35.88
N SER A 3 51.51 23.83 36.40
CA SER A 3 51.07 22.63 35.69
C SER A 3 49.56 22.72 35.55
N GLU A 4 49.13 22.85 34.29
CA GLU A 4 47.73 22.92 33.86
C GLU A 4 47.13 21.52 33.92
N ALA A 5 46.14 21.31 34.79
CA ALA A 5 45.38 20.07 34.87
C ALA A 5 44.20 20.13 33.90
N THR A 6 44.24 19.34 32.85
CA THR A 6 43.16 19.15 31.88
C THR A 6 42.03 18.33 32.52
N ALA A 7 40.88 18.95 32.77
CA ALA A 7 39.68 18.27 33.26
C ALA A 7 38.98 17.47 32.13
N CYS A 8 38.51 16.27 32.44
CA CYS A 8 37.74 15.42 31.52
C CYS A 8 36.32 15.97 31.28
N PRO A 9 35.70 15.77 30.10
CA PRO A 9 34.56 16.59 29.65
C PRO A 9 33.17 16.06 30.00
N TRP A 10 33.02 15.04 30.85
CA TRP A 10 31.72 14.36 31.05
C TRP A 10 30.96 14.75 32.32
N ASP A 11 31.39 15.80 33.04
CA ASP A 11 30.63 16.39 34.13
C ASP A 11 29.88 17.66 33.69
N GLN A 12 28.70 17.49 33.07
CA GLN A 12 27.59 18.44 33.26
C GLN A 12 26.24 17.71 33.24
N PRO A 13 25.40 17.87 34.27
CA PRO A 13 24.04 17.36 34.29
C PRO A 13 23.06 18.41 33.73
N GLY A 14 22.12 17.95 32.90
CA GLY A 14 20.86 18.66 32.64
C GLY A 14 20.87 19.67 31.49
N ALA A 15 20.37 19.24 30.34
CA ALA A 15 19.56 20.09 29.46
C ALA A 15 18.62 19.19 28.66
N ASP A 16 17.35 19.58 28.66
CA ASP A 16 16.22 18.91 28.03
C ASP A 16 16.54 18.35 26.64
N ARG A 17 16.28 17.05 26.49
CA ARG A 17 16.32 16.34 25.22
C ARG A 17 15.07 16.72 24.41
N MET A 18 15.05 17.94 23.88
CA MET A 18 14.19 18.24 22.74
C MET A 18 14.69 17.41 21.57
N ILE A 19 13.88 16.46 21.12
CA ILE A 19 14.08 15.72 19.87
C ILE A 19 13.82 16.72 18.75
N GLY A 20 14.85 17.51 18.43
CA GLY A 20 14.88 18.34 17.24
C GLY A 20 15.02 17.43 16.03
N SER A 21 14.15 17.63 15.06
CA SER A 21 14.26 17.05 13.71
C SER A 21 15.54 17.58 13.05
N GLU A 22 16.67 16.90 13.27
CA GLU A 22 17.91 17.20 12.56
C GLU A 22 17.83 16.62 11.15
N SER A 23 17.31 17.44 10.21
CA SER A 23 17.50 17.23 8.78
C SER A 23 18.98 17.41 8.46
N GLY A 24 19.63 16.37 7.93
CA GLY A 24 20.99 16.46 7.41
C GLY A 24 21.14 17.56 6.34
N SER A 25 22.31 18.17 6.24
CA SER A 25 22.56 19.25 5.29
C SER A 25 22.48 18.75 3.85
N ALA A 26 21.97 19.57 2.91
CA ALA A 26 21.93 19.23 1.50
C ALA A 26 23.36 18.98 0.96
N GLY A 27 23.72 17.71 0.81
CA GLY A 27 25.08 17.25 0.54
C GLY A 27 25.42 15.91 1.21
N ASP A 28 24.63 15.48 2.21
CA ASP A 28 24.74 14.13 2.76
C ASP A 28 24.22 13.08 1.76
N VAL A 29 24.96 11.97 1.63
CA VAL A 29 24.63 10.83 0.74
C VAL A 29 23.28 10.20 1.11
N PHE A 30 22.77 10.46 2.32
CA PHE A 30 21.50 9.97 2.82
C PHE A 30 20.67 11.13 3.37
N VAL A 31 19.55 11.42 2.71
CA VAL A 31 18.50 12.30 3.25
C VAL A 31 17.56 11.41 4.07
N VAL A 32 17.54 11.60 5.39
CA VAL A 32 16.58 10.93 6.27
C VAL A 32 15.30 11.75 6.30
N ILE A 33 14.21 11.17 5.80
CA ILE A 33 12.88 11.76 5.83
C ILE A 33 12.04 10.98 6.85
N ASN A 34 11.69 11.63 7.96
CA ASN A 34 10.76 11.08 8.94
C ASN A 34 9.34 11.46 8.51
N LEU A 35 8.54 10.46 8.14
CA LEU A 35 7.17 10.63 7.69
C LEU A 35 6.20 10.45 8.85
N LEU A 36 5.17 11.27 8.88
CA LEU A 36 3.99 11.06 9.72
C LEU A 36 3.16 9.89 9.17
N PRO A 37 2.29 9.25 9.99
CA PRO A 37 1.44 8.14 9.55
C PRO A 37 0.64 8.47 8.29
N GLN A 38 0.02 9.64 8.26
CA GLN A 38 -0.80 10.06 7.13
C GLN A 38 0.04 10.24 5.87
N GLU A 39 1.30 10.67 6.00
CA GLU A 39 2.22 10.79 4.87
C GLU A 39 2.66 9.42 4.37
N VAL A 40 2.85 8.44 5.25
CA VAL A 40 3.08 7.04 4.86
C VAL A 40 1.86 6.45 4.15
N GLU A 41 0.64 6.73 4.62
CA GLU A 41 -0.60 6.28 3.97
C GLU A 41 -0.74 6.87 2.56
N VAL A 42 -0.51 8.18 2.41
CA VAL A 42 -0.52 8.85 1.11
C VAL A 42 0.60 8.33 0.22
N PHE A 43 1.81 8.15 0.75
CA PHE A 43 2.91 7.56 0.00
C PHE A 43 2.54 6.17 -0.53
N ALA A 44 1.99 5.31 0.32
CA ALA A 44 1.59 3.96 -0.07
C ALA A 44 0.48 3.95 -1.13
N GLU A 45 -0.48 4.87 -1.06
CA GLU A 45 -1.56 4.97 -2.05
C GLU A 45 -1.05 5.38 -3.44
N TYR A 46 -0.13 6.35 -3.52
CA TYR A 46 0.24 7.00 -4.79
C TYR A 46 1.55 6.50 -5.41
N HIS A 47 2.46 5.91 -4.63
CA HIS A 47 3.74 5.46 -5.15
C HIS A 47 3.59 4.25 -6.10
N GLN A 48 4.26 4.31 -7.25
CA GLN A 48 4.09 3.32 -8.34
C GLN A 48 4.99 2.09 -8.20
N ASP A 49 6.03 2.17 -7.37
CA ASP A 49 6.91 1.05 -7.08
C ASP A 49 6.45 0.36 -5.79
N PHE A 50 6.02 -0.90 -5.94
CA PHE A 50 5.55 -1.71 -4.82
C PHE A 50 6.64 -2.02 -3.80
N ILE A 51 7.89 -2.28 -4.21
CA ILE A 51 8.96 -2.65 -3.29
C ILE A 51 9.29 -1.47 -2.40
N ALA A 52 9.43 -0.27 -2.98
CA ALA A 52 9.62 0.95 -2.19
C ALA A 52 8.43 1.20 -1.24
N THR A 53 7.19 1.01 -1.71
CA THR A 53 6.00 1.11 -0.85
C THR A 53 6.05 0.12 0.31
N LEU A 54 6.39 -1.14 0.03
CA LEU A 54 6.46 -2.20 1.03
C LEU A 54 7.54 -1.92 2.07
N GLU A 55 8.72 -1.46 1.65
CA GLU A 55 9.81 -1.10 2.54
C GLU A 55 9.40 0.04 3.49
N VAL A 56 8.81 1.10 2.94
CA VAL A 56 8.32 2.23 3.75
C VAL A 56 7.22 1.79 4.71
N VAL A 57 6.18 1.09 4.24
CA VAL A 57 5.09 0.62 5.12
C VAL A 57 5.61 -0.34 6.20
N SER A 58 6.55 -1.21 5.85
CA SER A 58 7.16 -2.16 6.80
C SER A 58 8.02 -1.46 7.84
N ALA A 59 8.79 -0.44 7.43
CA ALA A 59 9.61 0.35 8.34
C ALA A 59 8.75 1.03 9.42
N TYR A 60 7.53 1.46 9.10
CA TYR A 60 6.65 2.15 10.04
C TYR A 60 5.66 1.23 10.77
N ARG A 61 5.64 -0.07 10.44
CA ARG A 61 4.70 -1.06 11.01
C ARG A 61 4.75 -1.16 12.54
N HIS A 62 5.94 -1.04 13.12
CA HIS A 62 6.14 -1.17 14.57
C HIS A 62 5.60 0.03 15.36
N SER A 63 5.47 1.17 14.71
CA SER A 63 4.96 2.40 15.32
C SER A 63 3.45 2.56 15.14
N TYR A 64 2.85 1.85 14.17
CA TYR A 64 1.46 2.04 13.75
C TYR A 64 0.77 0.73 13.37
N ASP A 65 -0.07 0.20 14.27
CA ASP A 65 -0.85 -1.03 14.07
C ASP A 65 -1.89 -0.97 12.92
N GLY A 66 -2.14 0.22 12.37
CA GLY A 66 -3.17 0.45 11.34
C GLY A 66 -2.68 0.43 9.90
N LEU A 67 -1.37 0.40 9.65
CA LEU A 67 -0.81 0.63 8.31
C LEU A 67 -1.21 -0.42 7.26
N ALA A 68 -1.67 -1.60 7.68
CA ALA A 68 -2.23 -2.59 6.77
C ALA A 68 -3.48 -2.10 6.00
N LYS A 69 -4.15 -1.04 6.48
CA LYS A 69 -5.36 -0.48 5.86
C LYS A 69 -5.08 0.32 4.58
N VAL A 70 -3.81 0.59 4.26
CA VAL A 70 -3.41 1.33 3.04
C VAL A 70 -3.56 0.49 1.77
N TRP A 71 -3.41 -0.84 1.90
CA TRP A 71 -3.29 -1.74 0.76
C TRP A 71 -4.50 -1.76 -0.19
N PRO A 72 -5.77 -1.72 0.29
CA PRO A 72 -6.91 -1.62 -0.60
C PRO A 72 -6.87 -0.39 -1.50
N LYS A 73 -6.55 0.79 -0.94
CA LYS A 73 -6.45 2.03 -1.71
C LYS A 73 -5.27 2.00 -2.69
N ALA A 74 -4.12 1.52 -2.25
CA ALA A 74 -2.94 1.37 -3.08
C ALA A 74 -3.19 0.43 -4.27
N LEU A 75 -3.72 -0.76 -4.02
CA LEU A 75 -4.06 -1.73 -5.08
C LEU A 75 -5.10 -1.17 -6.03
N TYR A 76 -6.15 -0.56 -5.50
CA TYR A 76 -7.18 0.02 -6.34
C TYR A 76 -6.62 1.15 -7.23
N ARG A 77 -5.83 2.08 -6.69
CA ARG A 77 -5.23 3.16 -7.47
C ARG A 77 -4.19 2.66 -8.47
N GLN A 78 -3.23 1.86 -8.03
CA GLN A 78 -2.15 1.40 -8.91
C GLN A 78 -2.63 0.38 -9.94
N VAL A 79 -3.48 -0.57 -9.56
CA VAL A 79 -3.86 -1.69 -10.44
C VAL A 79 -5.13 -1.38 -11.21
N VAL A 80 -6.18 -0.90 -10.55
CA VAL A 80 -7.50 -0.72 -11.19
C VAL A 80 -7.57 0.60 -11.93
N LEU A 81 -7.14 1.70 -11.31
CA LEU A 81 -7.13 3.01 -11.98
C LEU A 81 -5.97 3.14 -12.97
N LEU A 82 -4.73 2.86 -12.56
CA LEU A 82 -3.55 3.09 -13.41
C LEU A 82 -3.14 1.89 -14.28
N GLY A 83 -3.63 0.67 -14.00
CA GLY A 83 -3.30 -0.51 -14.80
C GLY A 83 -1.89 -1.07 -14.56
N ASN A 84 -1.28 -0.78 -13.41
CA ASN A 84 0.05 -1.24 -13.03
C ASN A 84 0.04 -2.74 -12.65
N ARG A 85 0.18 -3.61 -13.65
CA ARG A 85 0.19 -5.07 -13.46
C ARG A 85 1.41 -5.57 -12.69
N LEU A 86 2.56 -4.90 -12.85
CA LEU A 86 3.77 -5.26 -12.11
C LEU A 86 3.57 -5.07 -10.61
N TYR A 87 2.89 -3.99 -10.22
CA TYR A 87 2.53 -3.74 -8.82
C TYR A 87 1.70 -4.90 -8.24
N LEU A 88 0.67 -5.37 -8.94
CA LEU A 88 -0.14 -6.51 -8.50
C LEU A 88 0.71 -7.78 -8.37
N HIS A 89 1.55 -8.07 -9.36
CA HIS A 89 2.38 -9.27 -9.35
C HIS A 89 3.34 -9.29 -8.17
N LEU A 90 4.06 -8.19 -7.95
CA LEU A 90 4.98 -8.06 -6.83
C LEU A 90 4.22 -8.08 -5.50
N PHE A 91 3.05 -7.45 -5.42
CA PHE A 91 2.18 -7.50 -4.23
C PHE A 91 1.87 -8.94 -3.84
N LEU A 92 1.37 -9.76 -4.77
CA LEU A 92 0.96 -11.14 -4.51
C LEU A 92 2.13 -12.06 -4.14
N GLN A 93 3.37 -11.69 -4.50
CA GLN A 93 4.57 -12.42 -4.08
C GLN A 93 4.95 -12.15 -2.62
N HIS A 94 4.61 -10.99 -2.08
CA HIS A 94 5.07 -10.54 -0.76
C HIS A 94 3.97 -10.53 0.29
N LEU A 95 2.72 -10.30 -0.11
CA LEU A 95 1.58 -10.13 0.80
C LEU A 95 0.39 -10.99 0.35
N PRO A 96 -0.28 -11.69 1.27
CA PRO A 96 -1.52 -12.37 0.96
C PRO A 96 -2.63 -11.34 0.73
N LEU A 97 -3.40 -11.53 -0.35
CA LEU A 97 -4.56 -10.68 -0.62
C LEU A 97 -5.75 -11.12 0.24
N ALA A 98 -5.90 -10.49 1.40
CA ALA A 98 -6.95 -10.81 2.36
C ALA A 98 -8.37 -10.51 1.82
N GLN A 99 -9.36 -11.26 2.30
CA GLN A 99 -10.76 -11.11 1.87
C GLN A 99 -11.31 -9.70 2.18
N ASP A 100 -11.01 -9.14 3.35
CA ASP A 100 -11.46 -7.79 3.72
C ASP A 100 -10.90 -6.71 2.77
N TRP A 101 -9.68 -6.92 2.27
CA TRP A 101 -9.07 -6.01 1.29
C TRP A 101 -9.75 -6.10 -0.06
N LEU A 102 -10.13 -7.31 -0.50
CA LEU A 102 -10.90 -7.50 -1.73
C LEU A 102 -12.25 -6.77 -1.66
N HIS A 103 -12.98 -6.92 -0.55
CA HIS A 103 -14.23 -6.20 -0.36
C HIS A 103 -14.02 -4.68 -0.35
N ALA A 104 -12.99 -4.19 0.33
CA ALA A 104 -12.66 -2.76 0.33
C ALA A 104 -12.33 -2.22 -1.07
N ILE A 105 -11.59 -2.98 -1.90
CA ILE A 105 -11.29 -2.61 -3.29
C ILE A 105 -12.58 -2.56 -4.14
N VAL A 106 -13.50 -3.51 -3.94
CA VAL A 106 -14.80 -3.50 -4.62
C VAL A 106 -15.65 -2.31 -4.19
N GLN A 107 -15.66 -1.95 -2.90
CA GLN A 107 -16.37 -0.75 -2.45
C GLN A 107 -15.77 0.52 -3.04
N LEU A 108 -14.44 0.66 -3.07
CA LEU A 108 -13.78 1.78 -3.76
C LEU A 108 -14.18 1.87 -5.24
N TYR A 109 -14.31 0.72 -5.91
CA TYR A 109 -14.78 0.67 -7.29
C TYR A 109 -16.24 1.17 -7.44
N LEU A 110 -17.13 0.79 -6.53
CA LEU A 110 -18.55 1.13 -6.58
C LEU A 110 -18.81 2.59 -6.17
N ASP A 111 -18.10 3.08 -5.17
CA ASP A 111 -18.33 4.39 -4.56
C ASP A 111 -17.71 5.53 -5.38
N GLU A 112 -16.57 5.30 -6.04
CA GLU A 112 -15.85 6.37 -6.72
C GLU A 112 -16.44 6.66 -8.13
N PRO A 113 -16.98 7.87 -8.36
CA PRO A 113 -17.44 8.30 -9.67
C PRO A 113 -16.24 8.58 -10.58
N CYS A 114 -16.07 7.79 -11.64
CA CYS A 114 -14.96 7.96 -12.59
C CYS A 114 -15.48 8.18 -14.01
N PRO A 115 -15.85 9.42 -14.39
CA PRO A 115 -16.54 9.69 -15.66
C PRO A 115 -15.69 9.46 -16.92
N GLU A 116 -14.37 9.59 -16.87
CA GLU A 116 -13.53 9.64 -18.09
C GLU A 116 -12.93 8.29 -18.50
N GLN A 117 -13.04 7.23 -17.70
CA GLN A 117 -12.32 5.96 -17.94
C GLN A 117 -13.12 4.70 -17.66
N PHE A 118 -14.46 4.76 -17.66
CA PHE A 118 -15.31 3.62 -17.27
C PHE A 118 -14.96 2.30 -17.95
N SER A 119 -14.70 2.29 -19.26
CA SER A 119 -14.37 1.05 -19.99
C SER A 119 -12.99 0.49 -19.63
N ALA A 120 -11.95 1.32 -19.60
CA ALA A 120 -10.59 0.91 -19.24
C ALA A 120 -10.50 0.48 -17.77
N ARG A 121 -11.14 1.24 -16.86
CA ARG A 121 -11.25 0.92 -15.42
C ARG A 121 -11.96 -0.41 -15.21
N MET A 122 -13.09 -0.65 -15.90
CA MET A 122 -13.80 -1.92 -15.82
C MET A 122 -12.95 -3.09 -16.33
N MET A 123 -12.26 -2.92 -17.47
CA MET A 123 -11.35 -3.96 -17.99
C MET A 123 -10.21 -4.28 -17.02
N ARG A 124 -9.61 -3.27 -16.38
CA ARG A 124 -8.57 -3.45 -15.36
C ARG A 124 -9.11 -4.11 -14.10
N MET A 125 -10.32 -3.75 -13.65
CA MET A 125 -10.98 -4.41 -12.53
C MET A 125 -11.26 -5.89 -12.83
N LYS A 126 -11.73 -6.19 -14.05
CA LYS A 126 -11.89 -7.58 -14.51
C LYS A 126 -10.58 -8.35 -14.46
N GLN A 127 -9.51 -7.73 -14.92
CA GLN A 127 -8.18 -8.31 -14.89
C GLN A 127 -7.69 -8.54 -13.46
N PHE A 128 -7.87 -7.57 -12.56
CA PHE A 128 -7.57 -7.71 -11.13
C PHE A 128 -8.32 -8.89 -10.52
N LEU A 129 -9.61 -9.08 -10.83
CA LEU A 129 -10.36 -10.24 -10.35
C LEU A 129 -9.79 -11.56 -10.87
N ARG A 130 -9.39 -11.64 -12.15
CA ARG A 130 -8.83 -12.86 -12.75
C ARG A 130 -7.44 -13.21 -12.21
N GLU A 131 -6.59 -12.22 -12.02
CA GLU A 131 -5.17 -12.41 -11.67
C GLU A 131 -4.93 -12.36 -10.15
N GLY A 132 -5.66 -11.49 -9.43
CA GLY A 132 -5.51 -11.28 -7.99
C GLY A 132 -6.36 -12.20 -7.13
N VAL A 133 -7.59 -12.52 -7.54
CA VAL A 133 -8.51 -13.33 -6.73
C VAL A 133 -8.40 -14.80 -7.12
N GLN A 134 -7.52 -15.55 -6.44
CA GLN A 134 -7.28 -16.96 -6.76
C GLN A 134 -8.47 -17.87 -6.42
N ASN A 135 -9.20 -17.58 -5.34
CA ASN A 135 -10.38 -18.35 -4.95
C ASN A 135 -11.55 -18.07 -5.91
N LEU A 136 -12.02 -19.11 -6.61
CA LEU A 136 -13.05 -19.00 -7.63
C LEU A 136 -14.42 -18.60 -7.06
N GLU A 137 -14.78 -19.10 -5.87
CA GLU A 137 -16.02 -18.75 -5.18
C GLU A 137 -16.02 -17.27 -4.77
N THR A 138 -14.92 -16.80 -4.17
CA THR A 138 -14.75 -15.38 -3.85
C THR A 138 -14.82 -14.53 -5.11
N ARG A 139 -14.16 -14.95 -6.20
CA ARG A 139 -14.19 -14.24 -7.48
C ARG A 139 -15.62 -14.15 -8.05
N TYR A 140 -16.37 -15.25 -7.99
CA TYR A 140 -17.77 -15.31 -8.41
C TYR A 140 -18.64 -14.32 -7.61
N GLN A 141 -18.52 -14.34 -6.29
CA GLN A 141 -19.29 -13.46 -5.39
C GLN A 141 -18.99 -11.98 -5.66
N LEU A 142 -17.71 -11.60 -5.79
CA LEU A 142 -17.30 -10.22 -6.08
C LEU A 142 -17.78 -9.77 -7.46
N ALA A 143 -17.68 -10.64 -8.48
CA ALA A 143 -18.18 -10.33 -9.83
C ALA A 143 -19.69 -10.06 -9.84
N ARG A 144 -20.48 -10.82 -9.06
CA ARG A 144 -21.91 -10.56 -8.90
C ARG A 144 -22.20 -9.24 -8.20
N GLN A 145 -21.41 -8.88 -7.19
CA GLN A 145 -21.56 -7.61 -6.48
C GLN A 145 -21.31 -6.41 -7.41
N LEU A 146 -20.35 -6.52 -8.33
CA LEU A 146 -20.01 -5.46 -9.30
C LEU A 146 -21.03 -5.31 -10.44
N GLY A 147 -21.98 -6.26 -10.59
CA GLY A 147 -23.12 -6.15 -11.49
C GLY A 147 -22.86 -6.63 -12.92
N GLN A 148 -23.76 -6.24 -13.85
CA GLN A 148 -23.84 -6.82 -15.20
C GLN A 148 -22.55 -6.69 -16.03
N GLY A 149 -21.79 -5.62 -15.79
CA GLY A 149 -20.50 -5.39 -16.46
C GLY A 149 -19.49 -6.52 -16.25
N PHE A 150 -19.65 -7.34 -15.21
CA PHE A 150 -18.74 -8.42 -14.81
C PHE A 150 -19.35 -9.82 -14.98
N SER A 151 -20.47 -9.93 -15.72
CA SER A 151 -21.17 -11.21 -15.96
C SER A 151 -20.30 -12.27 -16.63
N ASP A 152 -19.36 -11.88 -17.49
CA ASP A 152 -18.39 -12.79 -18.11
C ASP A 152 -17.54 -13.52 -17.07
N ILE A 153 -17.06 -12.81 -16.04
CA ILE A 153 -16.27 -13.40 -14.95
C ILE A 153 -17.15 -14.31 -14.09
N ALA A 154 -18.39 -13.89 -13.81
CA ALA A 154 -19.33 -14.71 -13.05
C ALA A 154 -19.66 -16.04 -13.76
N ILE A 155 -19.81 -16.02 -15.08
CA ILE A 155 -20.06 -17.24 -15.88
C ILE A 155 -18.82 -18.13 -15.93
N GLU A 156 -17.64 -17.54 -16.18
CA GLU A 156 -16.35 -18.23 -16.20
C GLU A 156 -16.11 -18.99 -14.88
N THR A 157 -16.34 -18.32 -13.75
CA THR A 157 -16.13 -18.90 -12.42
C THR A 157 -17.18 -19.94 -12.04
N ALA A 158 -18.46 -19.68 -12.32
CA ALA A 158 -19.52 -20.65 -12.03
C ALA A 158 -19.29 -21.98 -12.77
N SER A 159 -18.88 -21.92 -14.03
CA SER A 159 -18.63 -23.11 -14.86
C SER A 159 -17.54 -24.01 -14.28
N LEU A 160 -16.56 -23.44 -13.58
CA LEU A 160 -15.45 -24.17 -12.98
C LEU A 160 -15.81 -24.78 -11.62
N VAL A 161 -16.68 -24.13 -10.85
CA VAL A 161 -17.13 -24.62 -9.53
C VAL A 161 -18.02 -25.87 -9.65
N TYR A 162 -18.81 -25.98 -10.72
CA TYR A 162 -19.67 -27.16 -10.95
C TYR A 162 -18.97 -28.36 -11.62
N MET A 163 -17.66 -28.26 -11.88
CA MET A 163 -16.86 -29.34 -12.49
C MET A 163 -15.85 -30.00 -11.55
N THR A 164 -15.75 -29.52 -10.31
CA THR A 164 -14.92 -30.07 -9.22
C THR A 164 -15.79 -30.70 -8.14
#